data_AF-A0A389LXV3-F1
#
_entry.id   AF-A0A389LXV3-F1
#
_cell.length_a   1.000
_cell.length_b   1.000
_cell.length_c   1.000
_cell.angle_alpha   90.00
_cell.angle_beta   90.00
_cell.angle_gamma   90.00
#
_symmetry.space_group_name_H-M   'P 1'
#
loop_
_entity.id
_entity.type
_entity.pdbx_description
1 polymer ?
#
loop_
_entity_poly.entity_id
_entity_poly.type
_entity_poly.pdbx_seq_one_letter_code
_entity_poly.pdbx_strand_id
1 'polypeptide(L)'
;MKRGQTFFKLFAITLLIALSSACDKDEDPKPDQRPDLSTEGVYILNSGKLDSNNASLSYFNPKTQILSTDVFQQQNDKKLGDTGQDMLIYGAKMYVAVYQSNIIYVLDKEGNILNSQSPQREGIAQKPRAFAAHKGKVYVSLFDGYLAKIDTATMMIEQQVKVGRNPEQIAIANNKIYVANSGGMDYPNYDQTVSVVDINSFEVSKTIDVVSNPTSIIADAQGNVYVKSSGNYGEIPSAFQKIDSKTDQISVLEGINVANMSLYNDKLYIVSSEYDANWNQIVSFQIFDTKTDKLISENFISDGTKIEKPQSISVDSSTGNIYISTSDYINSGDMYIISPEGKLIHKFDTGGLNPIGAYFVAN
;
A
#
# COMPACT_ATOMS: atom_id res chain seq x y z
N MET A 1 -53.80 9.13 -77.78
CA MET A 1 -54.28 10.49 -77.41
C MET A 1 -53.19 11.11 -76.52
N LYS A 2 -52.59 12.29 -76.78
CA LYS A 2 -53.15 13.67 -76.92
C LYS A 2 -54.04 14.03 -75.73
N ARG A 3 -53.91 15.12 -74.97
CA ARG A 3 -52.99 16.27 -74.77
C ARG A 3 -53.17 16.62 -73.26
N GLY A 4 -52.29 17.26 -72.49
CA GLY A 4 -51.37 18.35 -72.77
C GLY A 4 -51.91 19.67 -72.22
N GLN A 5 -51.13 20.32 -71.33
CA GLN A 5 -50.88 21.78 -71.28
C GLN A 5 -52.01 22.69 -70.72
N THR A 6 -51.79 23.88 -70.13
CA THR A 6 -50.60 24.78 -69.93
C THR A 6 -50.89 25.74 -68.72
N PHE A 7 -50.12 26.76 -68.29
CA PHE A 7 -48.94 27.51 -68.79
C PHE A 7 -48.18 28.27 -67.67
N PHE A 8 -47.08 28.96 -68.05
CA PHE A 8 -46.30 29.99 -67.33
C PHE A 8 -45.50 29.53 -66.09
N LYS A 9 -44.34 30.12 -65.75
CA LYS A 9 -43.36 30.97 -66.50
C LYS A 9 -41.98 30.71 -65.87
N LEU A 10 -40.95 30.31 -66.62
CA LEU A 10 -40.02 31.13 -67.41
C LEU A 10 -39.19 32.15 -66.58
N PHE A 11 -37.97 31.79 -66.15
CA PHE A 11 -36.72 32.44 -66.61
C PHE A 11 -35.43 31.65 -66.28
N ALA A 12 -34.32 32.16 -66.81
CA ALA A 12 -33.06 31.49 -67.15
C ALA A 12 -32.11 30.97 -66.04
N ILE A 13 -31.23 30.08 -66.52
CA ILE A 13 -29.96 29.55 -65.99
C ILE A 13 -29.04 30.62 -65.38
N THR A 14 -28.42 30.33 -64.22
CA THR A 14 -26.95 30.47 -64.07
C THR A 14 -26.41 29.49 -63.03
N LEU A 15 -25.30 28.83 -63.36
CA LEU A 15 -24.57 27.91 -62.49
C LEU A 15 -23.59 28.71 -61.63
N LEU A 16 -23.63 28.59 -60.30
CA LEU A 16 -22.51 28.97 -59.43
C LEU A 16 -22.08 27.74 -58.63
N ILE A 17 -20.84 27.30 -58.87
CA ILE A 17 -20.17 26.30 -58.04
C ILE A 17 -19.55 27.04 -56.85
N ALA A 18 -19.97 26.68 -55.64
CA ALA A 18 -19.30 27.07 -54.41
C ALA A 18 -19.02 25.79 -53.60
N LEU A 19 -17.75 25.38 -53.58
CA LEU A 19 -17.23 24.36 -52.68
C LEU A 19 -16.93 25.03 -51.33
N SER A 20 -17.54 24.55 -50.25
CA SER A 20 -16.95 24.68 -48.91
C SER A 20 -17.60 23.74 -47.89
N SER A 21 -16.75 22.87 -47.34
CA SER A 21 -16.78 22.30 -45.99
C SER A 21 -17.98 21.49 -45.51
N ALA A 22 -17.65 20.26 -45.13
CA ALA A 22 -18.38 19.40 -44.22
C ALA A 22 -18.86 20.13 -42.96
N CYS A 23 -20.09 19.85 -42.54
CA CYS A 23 -20.45 19.89 -41.13
C CYS A 23 -20.13 18.53 -40.51
N ASP A 24 -18.90 18.35 -40.05
CA ASP A 24 -18.72 17.55 -38.84
C ASP A 24 -19.20 18.40 -37.67
N LYS A 25 -19.86 17.79 -36.69
CA LYS A 25 -20.24 18.51 -35.48
C LYS A 25 -19.10 18.38 -34.51
N ASP A 26 -18.31 19.45 -34.38
CA ASP A 26 -17.35 19.59 -33.29
C ASP A 26 -18.10 19.45 -31.96
N GLU A 27 -17.94 18.31 -31.29
CA GLU A 27 -18.20 18.22 -29.86
C GLU A 27 -17.08 18.99 -29.16
N ASP A 28 -17.42 20.05 -28.42
CA ASP A 28 -16.45 20.75 -27.58
C ASP A 28 -15.69 19.72 -26.72
N PRO A 29 -14.35 19.75 -26.69
CA PRO A 29 -13.59 18.83 -25.85
C PRO A 29 -14.00 19.04 -24.40
N LYS A 30 -14.58 18.00 -23.79
CA LYS A 30 -14.95 18.02 -22.37
C LYS A 30 -13.70 18.41 -21.57
N PRO A 31 -13.79 19.37 -20.64
CA PRO A 31 -12.65 19.72 -19.81
C PRO A 31 -12.15 18.47 -19.09
N ASP A 32 -10.84 18.24 -19.14
CA ASP A 32 -10.21 17.06 -18.57
C ASP A 32 -10.50 17.02 -17.06
N GLN A 33 -11.31 16.04 -16.63
CA GLN A 33 -11.85 15.97 -15.26
C GLN A 33 -10.88 15.31 -14.27
N ARG A 34 -9.61 15.11 -14.67
CA ARG A 34 -8.57 14.54 -13.80
C ARG A 34 -8.47 15.33 -12.48
N PRO A 35 -8.24 14.64 -11.35
CA PRO A 35 -8.10 15.30 -10.06
C PRO A 35 -6.84 16.17 -10.02
N ASP A 36 -6.93 17.32 -9.36
CA ASP A 36 -5.78 18.17 -9.04
C ASP A 36 -5.00 17.57 -7.87
N LEU A 37 -3.87 16.94 -8.20
CA LEU A 37 -3.04 16.20 -7.25
C LEU A 37 -1.89 17.09 -6.77
N SER A 38 -2.03 17.63 -5.56
CA SER A 38 -1.00 18.46 -4.93
C SER A 38 0.21 17.64 -4.46
N THR A 39 1.35 18.31 -4.25
CA THR A 39 2.57 17.69 -3.72
C THR A 39 2.52 17.37 -2.22
N GLU A 40 1.38 17.62 -1.54
CA GLU A 40 1.22 17.52 -0.08
C GLU A 40 0.06 16.59 0.37
N GLY A 41 -0.46 15.76 -0.53
CA GLY A 41 -1.57 14.85 -0.21
C GLY A 41 -1.15 13.49 0.35
N VAL A 42 -2.18 12.68 0.58
CA VAL A 42 -2.09 11.34 1.16
C VAL A 42 -2.78 10.35 0.23
N TYR A 43 -2.02 9.43 -0.32
CA TYR A 43 -2.56 8.30 -1.07
C TYR A 43 -3.05 7.20 -0.12
N ILE A 44 -4.13 6.53 -0.49
CA ILE A 44 -4.75 5.46 0.27
C ILE A 44 -4.90 4.27 -0.67
N LEU A 45 -4.18 3.19 -0.37
CA LEU A 45 -4.26 1.95 -1.14
C LEU A 45 -5.39 1.09 -0.58
N ASN A 46 -6.41 0.87 -1.40
CA ASN A 46 -7.51 -0.05 -1.12
C ASN A 46 -7.16 -1.39 -1.76
N SER A 47 -7.00 -2.45 -0.97
CA SER A 47 -6.58 -3.74 -1.51
C SER A 47 -7.63 -4.37 -2.42
N GLY A 48 -8.90 -4.00 -2.26
CA GLY A 48 -10.01 -4.67 -2.93
C GLY A 48 -10.32 -6.01 -2.27
N LYS A 49 -10.94 -6.92 -3.02
CA LYS A 49 -11.14 -8.32 -2.62
C LYS A 49 -10.40 -9.23 -3.59
N LEU A 50 -9.93 -10.36 -3.08
CA LEU A 50 -9.31 -11.41 -3.89
C LEU A 50 -10.24 -11.82 -5.03
N ASP A 51 -9.67 -11.99 -6.22
CA ASP A 51 -10.34 -12.41 -7.47
C ASP A 51 -11.51 -11.51 -7.91
N SER A 52 -11.57 -10.27 -7.41
CA SER A 52 -12.60 -9.26 -7.73
C SER A 52 -12.12 -8.12 -8.63
N ASN A 53 -10.81 -8.02 -8.90
CA ASN A 53 -10.17 -7.00 -9.75
C ASN A 53 -10.70 -5.57 -9.47
N ASN A 54 -10.63 -5.20 -8.19
CA ASN A 54 -11.17 -3.95 -7.63
C ASN A 54 -10.27 -3.32 -6.57
N ALA A 55 -8.95 -3.56 -6.64
CA ALA A 55 -7.99 -2.71 -5.93
C ALA A 55 -8.07 -1.28 -6.50
N SER A 56 -7.95 -0.27 -5.66
CA SER A 56 -7.99 1.14 -6.07
C SER A 56 -7.00 1.99 -5.27
N LEU A 57 -6.67 3.15 -5.83
CA LEU A 57 -5.81 4.14 -5.21
C LEU A 57 -6.59 5.44 -5.09
N SER A 58 -6.93 5.85 -3.87
CA SER A 58 -7.57 7.13 -3.59
C SER A 58 -6.53 8.16 -3.14
N TYR A 59 -6.81 9.44 -3.32
CA TYR A 59 -5.96 10.56 -2.91
C TYR A 59 -6.76 11.54 -2.05
N PHE A 60 -6.27 11.79 -0.84
CA PHE A 60 -6.86 12.75 0.10
C PHE A 60 -5.96 13.98 0.24
N ASN A 61 -6.54 15.17 0.07
CA ASN A 61 -5.85 16.43 0.30
C ASN A 61 -6.17 16.95 1.72
N PRO A 62 -5.20 16.94 2.66
CA PRO A 62 -5.47 17.31 4.05
C PRO A 62 -5.78 18.81 4.27
N LYS A 63 -5.46 19.69 3.31
CA LYS A 63 -5.77 21.12 3.39
C LYS A 63 -7.22 21.42 2.96
N THR A 64 -7.70 20.78 1.90
CA THR A 64 -9.06 20.98 1.38
C THR A 64 -10.08 19.98 1.93
N GLN A 65 -9.61 18.89 2.55
CA GLN A 65 -10.40 17.72 2.98
C GLN A 65 -11.15 17.04 1.83
N ILE A 66 -10.68 17.21 0.59
CA ILE A 66 -11.24 16.57 -0.60
C ILE A 66 -10.57 15.22 -0.82
N LEU A 67 -11.40 14.20 -1.06
CA LEU A 67 -10.98 12.89 -1.55
C LEU A 67 -11.24 12.79 -3.06
N SER A 68 -10.27 12.28 -3.80
CA SER A 68 -10.43 11.79 -5.17
C SER A 68 -10.25 10.28 -5.17
N THR A 69 -11.26 9.52 -5.60
CA THR A 69 -11.20 8.05 -5.65
C THR A 69 -10.60 7.57 -6.97
N ASP A 70 -10.15 6.32 -7.03
CA ASP A 70 -9.76 5.64 -8.28
C ASP A 70 -8.73 6.39 -9.14
N VAL A 71 -7.84 7.17 -8.52
CA VAL A 71 -6.89 8.07 -9.18
C VAL A 71 -6.04 7.35 -10.21
N PHE A 72 -5.55 6.15 -9.90
CA PHE A 72 -4.83 5.32 -10.86
C PHE A 72 -5.65 5.04 -12.13
N GLN A 73 -6.96 4.79 -12.00
CA GLN A 73 -7.83 4.56 -13.16
C GLN A 73 -8.11 5.84 -13.93
N GLN A 74 -8.31 6.97 -13.23
CA GLN A 74 -8.53 8.26 -13.88
C GLN A 74 -7.31 8.75 -14.68
N GLN A 75 -6.10 8.41 -14.23
CA GLN A 75 -4.88 8.85 -14.91
C GLN A 75 -4.47 7.93 -16.08
N ASN A 76 -4.73 6.62 -15.97
CA ASN A 76 -4.20 5.60 -16.88
C ASN A 76 -5.27 4.85 -17.70
N ASP A 77 -6.54 5.23 -17.60
CA ASP A 77 -7.71 4.56 -18.22
C ASP A 77 -7.77 3.04 -17.94
N LYS A 78 -7.22 2.61 -16.82
CA LYS A 78 -6.97 1.20 -16.48
C LYS A 78 -7.19 0.95 -14.99
N LYS A 79 -7.85 -0.16 -14.62
CA LYS A 79 -7.91 -0.60 -13.23
C LYS A 79 -6.53 -0.94 -12.67
N LEU A 80 -6.29 -0.64 -11.39
CA LEU A 80 -5.04 -0.97 -10.70
C LEU A 80 -4.78 -2.48 -10.74
N GLY A 81 -5.79 -3.27 -10.38
CA GLY A 81 -5.80 -4.72 -10.55
C GLY A 81 -6.51 -5.42 -9.40
N ASP A 82 -5.96 -6.57 -9.03
CA ASP A 82 -6.49 -7.46 -8.00
C ASP A 82 -5.54 -7.60 -6.81
N THR A 83 -6.06 -7.35 -5.61
CA THR A 83 -5.32 -7.42 -4.34
C THR A 83 -4.11 -6.48 -4.32
N GLY A 84 -4.37 -5.17 -4.19
CA GLY A 84 -3.32 -4.19 -3.87
C GLY A 84 -2.75 -4.50 -2.49
N GLN A 85 -1.44 -4.69 -2.36
CA GLN A 85 -0.85 -5.36 -1.20
C GLN A 85 0.11 -4.50 -0.38
N ASP A 86 0.80 -3.56 -1.02
CA ASP A 86 1.61 -2.53 -0.38
C ASP A 86 1.92 -1.40 -1.38
N MET A 87 2.31 -0.24 -0.86
CA MET A 87 2.83 0.87 -1.65
C MET A 87 4.06 1.49 -0.97
N LEU A 88 5.00 2.00 -1.76
CA LEU A 88 6.11 2.79 -1.26
C LEU A 88 6.30 4.05 -2.10
N ILE A 89 6.32 5.22 -1.45
CA ILE A 89 6.74 6.47 -2.08
C ILE A 89 8.24 6.63 -1.79
N TYR A 90 9.06 6.71 -2.83
CA TYR A 90 10.51 6.87 -2.69
C TYR A 90 11.07 7.84 -3.73
N GLY A 91 11.52 9.00 -3.24
CA GLY A 91 11.95 10.11 -4.08
C GLY A 91 10.78 10.67 -4.89
N ALA A 92 10.89 10.65 -6.22
CA ALA A 92 9.87 11.15 -7.15
C ALA A 92 8.94 10.05 -7.72
N LYS A 93 8.94 8.84 -7.14
CA LYS A 93 8.18 7.69 -7.67
C LYS A 93 7.37 6.99 -6.58
N MET A 94 6.25 6.39 -6.98
CA MET A 94 5.48 5.46 -6.17
C MET A 94 5.63 4.03 -6.71
N TYR A 95 5.76 3.05 -5.84
CA TYR A 95 5.87 1.62 -6.18
C TYR A 95 4.67 0.90 -5.61
N VAL A 96 3.85 0.23 -6.43
CA VAL A 96 2.61 -0.44 -5.98
C VAL A 96 2.70 -1.93 -6.25
N ALA A 97 2.49 -2.75 -5.21
CA ALA A 97 2.45 -4.20 -5.30
C ALA A 97 1.00 -4.64 -5.50
N VAL A 98 0.71 -5.32 -6.60
CA VAL A 98 -0.63 -5.85 -6.92
C VAL A 98 -0.52 -7.37 -6.96
N TYR A 99 -0.74 -7.97 -5.78
CA TYR A 99 -0.40 -9.35 -5.44
C TYR A 99 -1.02 -10.38 -6.38
N GLN A 100 -2.35 -10.34 -6.56
CA GLN A 100 -3.06 -11.35 -7.34
C GLN A 100 -2.93 -11.09 -8.86
N SER A 101 -2.62 -9.86 -9.25
CA SER A 101 -2.26 -9.53 -10.65
C SER A 101 -0.81 -9.87 -11.03
N ASN A 102 0.06 -10.23 -10.07
CA ASN A 102 1.48 -10.48 -10.29
C ASN A 102 2.20 -9.27 -10.93
N ILE A 103 1.83 -8.04 -10.53
CA ILE A 103 2.35 -6.80 -11.13
C ILE A 103 2.88 -5.86 -10.03
N ILE A 104 4.05 -5.28 -10.32
CA ILE A 104 4.60 -4.12 -9.64
C ILE A 104 4.44 -2.94 -10.59
N TYR A 105 3.71 -1.90 -10.18
CA TYR A 105 3.70 -0.63 -10.90
C TYR A 105 4.75 0.31 -10.33
N VAL A 106 5.34 1.12 -11.20
CA VAL A 106 6.14 2.28 -10.85
C VAL A 106 5.45 3.50 -11.44
N LEU A 107 5.03 4.43 -10.59
CA LEU A 107 4.26 5.63 -10.94
C LEU A 107 5.06 6.89 -10.65
N ASP A 108 4.66 8.02 -11.25
CA ASP A 108 5.03 9.36 -10.75
C ASP A 108 4.22 9.72 -9.49
N LYS A 109 4.32 10.96 -9.00
CA LYS A 109 3.58 11.41 -7.80
C LYS A 109 2.11 11.73 -8.12
N GLU A 110 1.78 11.86 -9.39
CA GLU A 110 0.47 12.14 -9.96
C GLU A 110 -0.29 10.84 -10.30
N GLY A 111 0.35 9.67 -10.17
CA GLY A 111 -0.26 8.35 -10.36
C GLY A 111 -0.24 7.82 -11.79
N ASN A 112 0.46 8.47 -12.73
CA ASN A 112 0.66 7.95 -14.08
C ASN A 112 1.70 6.81 -14.08
N ILE A 113 1.50 5.79 -14.90
CA ILE A 113 2.44 4.67 -15.05
C ILE A 113 3.73 5.15 -15.75
N LEU A 114 4.85 5.10 -15.02
CA LEU A 114 6.20 5.24 -15.57
C LEU A 114 6.76 3.90 -16.05
N ASN A 115 6.47 2.82 -15.31
CA ASN A 115 6.80 1.45 -15.71
C ASN A 115 5.86 0.43 -15.04
N SER A 116 5.79 -0.79 -15.58
CA SER A 116 5.15 -1.93 -14.92
C SER A 116 5.96 -3.19 -15.12
N GLN A 117 6.15 -3.98 -14.06
CA GLN A 117 6.91 -5.22 -14.10
C GLN A 117 6.06 -6.38 -13.60
N SER A 118 6.15 -7.52 -14.28
CA SER A 118 5.64 -8.80 -13.79
C SER A 118 6.84 -9.69 -13.44
N PRO A 119 7.25 -9.78 -12.16
CA PRO A 119 8.35 -10.66 -11.77
C PRO A 119 8.02 -12.11 -12.12
N GLN A 120 9.01 -12.82 -12.67
CA GLN A 120 8.88 -14.22 -13.05
C GLN A 120 10.14 -14.98 -12.66
N ARG A 121 9.95 -16.25 -12.30
CA ARG A 121 11.04 -17.19 -12.08
C ARG A 121 10.71 -18.52 -12.75
N GLU A 122 11.62 -19.01 -13.59
CA GLU A 122 11.44 -20.25 -14.37
C GLU A 122 10.13 -20.26 -15.22
N GLY A 123 9.69 -19.06 -15.67
CA GLY A 123 8.46 -18.86 -16.45
C GLY A 123 7.17 -18.77 -15.62
N ILE A 124 7.26 -18.90 -14.29
CA ILE A 124 6.14 -18.79 -13.36
C ILE A 124 6.07 -17.34 -12.84
N ALA A 125 4.89 -16.73 -12.89
CA ALA A 125 4.65 -15.38 -12.36
C ALA A 125 4.70 -15.37 -10.83
N GLN A 126 5.37 -14.36 -10.27
CA GLN A 126 5.60 -14.19 -8.84
C GLN A 126 4.73 -13.07 -8.28
N LYS A 127 4.31 -13.20 -7.01
CA LYS A 127 3.35 -12.28 -6.39
C LYS A 127 4.07 -11.28 -5.48
N PRO A 128 4.12 -9.98 -5.82
CA PRO A 128 4.72 -8.98 -4.94
C PRO A 128 3.91 -8.79 -3.66
N ARG A 129 4.60 -8.57 -2.54
CA ARG A 129 4.00 -8.38 -1.21
C ARG A 129 4.28 -7.00 -0.64
N ALA A 130 5.49 -6.75 -0.15
CA ALA A 130 5.86 -5.52 0.53
C ALA A 130 7.15 -4.91 -0.01
N PHE A 131 7.37 -3.62 0.23
CA PHE A 131 8.56 -2.90 -0.20
C PHE A 131 9.40 -2.35 0.95
N ALA A 132 10.69 -2.12 0.66
CA ALA A 132 11.56 -1.20 1.39
C ALA A 132 12.54 -0.52 0.42
N ALA A 133 13.09 0.64 0.75
CA ALA A 133 14.07 1.33 -0.10
C ALA A 133 15.33 1.74 0.65
N HIS A 134 16.47 1.72 -0.06
CA HIS A 134 17.76 2.17 0.45
C HIS A 134 18.67 2.61 -0.70
N LYS A 135 19.30 3.79 -0.56
CA LYS A 135 20.34 4.32 -1.48
C LYS A 135 20.07 4.09 -2.98
N GLY A 136 18.88 4.47 -3.45
CA GLY A 136 18.54 4.36 -4.88
C GLY A 136 18.14 2.96 -5.37
N LYS A 137 17.94 2.00 -4.47
CA LYS A 137 17.33 0.69 -4.75
C LYS A 137 16.03 0.53 -3.97
N VAL A 138 15.05 -0.13 -4.59
CA VAL A 138 13.82 -0.62 -3.94
C VAL A 138 13.90 -2.13 -3.88
N TYR A 139 13.49 -2.71 -2.77
CA TYR A 139 13.43 -4.15 -2.55
C TYR A 139 11.97 -4.56 -2.41
N VAL A 140 11.61 -5.71 -2.96
CA VAL A 140 10.24 -6.23 -2.95
C VAL A 140 10.24 -7.71 -2.61
N SER A 141 9.40 -8.10 -1.65
CA SER A 141 9.20 -9.50 -1.28
C SER A 141 8.24 -10.15 -2.27
N LEU A 142 8.57 -11.37 -2.68
CA LEU A 142 7.81 -12.17 -3.64
C LEU A 142 7.31 -13.43 -2.93
N PHE A 143 6.00 -13.66 -2.93
CA PHE A 143 5.29 -14.66 -2.13
C PHE A 143 5.52 -16.12 -2.59
N ASP A 144 6.64 -16.40 -3.24
CA ASP A 144 7.15 -17.72 -3.64
C ASP A 144 8.52 -18.03 -3.01
N GLY A 145 9.05 -17.12 -2.17
CA GLY A 145 10.29 -17.31 -1.42
C GLY A 145 11.47 -16.50 -1.92
N TYR A 146 11.22 -15.34 -2.54
CA TYR A 146 12.26 -14.49 -3.13
C TYR A 146 12.16 -13.04 -2.67
N LEU A 147 13.31 -12.37 -2.67
CA LEU A 147 13.44 -10.92 -2.55
C LEU A 147 14.00 -10.40 -3.88
N ALA A 148 13.30 -9.48 -4.54
CA ALA A 148 13.77 -8.80 -5.74
C ALA A 148 14.41 -7.44 -5.39
N LYS A 149 15.43 -7.05 -6.15
CA LYS A 149 16.06 -5.73 -6.12
C LYS A 149 15.72 -4.98 -7.40
N ILE A 150 15.09 -3.82 -7.26
CA ILE A 150 14.70 -2.89 -8.31
C ILE A 150 15.64 -1.69 -8.27
N ASP A 151 16.18 -1.32 -9.43
CA ASP A 151 16.90 -0.07 -9.59
C ASP A 151 15.96 1.11 -9.84
N THR A 152 16.12 2.20 -9.09
CA THR A 152 15.18 3.33 -9.14
C THR A 152 15.39 4.27 -10.33
N ALA A 153 16.50 4.13 -11.07
CA ALA A 153 16.78 4.93 -12.26
C ALA A 153 16.19 4.28 -13.52
N THR A 154 16.49 3.00 -13.74
CA THR A 154 15.96 2.16 -14.83
C THR A 154 14.53 1.67 -14.57
N MET A 155 14.10 1.65 -13.31
CA MET A 155 12.80 1.11 -12.86
C MET A 155 12.61 -0.38 -13.16
N MET A 156 13.71 -1.15 -13.24
CA MET A 156 13.74 -2.58 -13.57
C MET A 156 14.27 -3.43 -12.40
N ILE A 157 13.78 -4.68 -12.28
CA ILE A 157 14.38 -5.71 -11.41
C ILE A 157 15.75 -6.09 -11.99
N GLU A 158 16.80 -5.91 -11.19
CA GLU A 158 18.18 -6.27 -11.52
C GLU A 158 18.53 -7.71 -11.09
N GLN A 159 17.98 -8.14 -9.95
CA GLN A 159 18.40 -9.36 -9.28
C GLN A 159 17.28 -9.90 -8.38
N GLN A 160 17.24 -11.21 -8.18
CA GLN A 160 16.47 -11.87 -7.13
C GLN A 160 17.40 -12.71 -6.25
N VAL A 161 17.09 -12.82 -4.96
CA VAL A 161 17.76 -13.72 -4.03
C VAL A 161 16.70 -14.58 -3.33
N LYS A 162 17.00 -15.86 -3.10
CA LYS A 162 16.12 -16.77 -2.37
C LYS A 162 16.16 -16.45 -0.88
N VAL A 163 15.00 -16.39 -0.24
CA VAL A 163 14.82 -16.21 1.22
C VAL A 163 14.05 -17.40 1.80
N GLY A 164 13.40 -17.25 2.95
CA GLY A 164 12.46 -18.25 3.50
C GLY A 164 11.14 -18.32 2.73
N ARG A 165 10.19 -19.10 3.22
CA ARG A 165 8.92 -19.35 2.51
C ARG A 165 7.98 -18.15 2.57
N ASN A 166 7.40 -17.80 1.43
CA ASN A 166 6.30 -16.85 1.29
C ASN A 166 6.51 -15.53 2.09
N PRO A 167 7.58 -14.77 1.77
CA PRO A 167 7.97 -13.58 2.54
C PRO A 167 6.91 -12.47 2.54
N GLU A 168 6.84 -11.77 3.66
CA GLU A 168 5.92 -10.67 3.94
C GLU A 168 6.69 -9.33 3.98
N GLN A 169 6.60 -8.57 5.07
CA GLN A 169 7.25 -7.26 5.20
C GLN A 169 8.79 -7.34 5.18
N ILE A 170 9.39 -6.19 4.85
CA ILE A 170 10.84 -5.98 4.76
C ILE A 170 11.23 -4.81 5.66
N ALA A 171 12.30 -4.98 6.45
CA ALA A 171 12.93 -3.90 7.19
C ALA A 171 14.41 -3.76 6.79
N ILE A 172 14.97 -2.54 6.86
CA ILE A 172 16.38 -2.29 6.52
C ILE A 172 17.06 -1.63 7.72
N ALA A 173 18.08 -2.29 8.26
CA ALA A 173 18.86 -1.82 9.40
C ALA A 173 20.34 -2.18 9.25
N ASN A 174 21.24 -1.26 9.61
CA ASN A 174 22.69 -1.46 9.58
C ASN A 174 23.22 -2.13 8.28
N ASN A 175 22.76 -1.62 7.13
CA ASN A 175 23.19 -2.07 5.78
C ASN A 175 22.83 -3.55 5.47
N LYS A 176 21.85 -4.11 6.19
CA LYS A 176 21.24 -5.43 5.97
C LYS A 176 19.74 -5.28 5.68
N ILE A 177 19.18 -6.22 4.94
CA ILE A 177 17.74 -6.33 4.68
C ILE A 177 17.20 -7.52 5.48
N TYR A 178 16.17 -7.29 6.29
CA TYR A 178 15.47 -8.29 7.08
C TYR A 178 14.14 -8.60 6.43
N VAL A 179 13.92 -9.87 6.07
CA VAL A 179 12.71 -10.32 5.38
C VAL A 179 11.99 -11.32 6.27
N ALA A 180 10.78 -10.98 6.70
CA ALA A 180 9.92 -11.87 7.49
C ALA A 180 9.34 -12.97 6.58
N ASN A 181 9.55 -14.24 6.92
CA ASN A 181 9.09 -15.39 6.12
C ASN A 181 7.93 -16.07 6.86
N SER A 182 6.70 -15.87 6.38
CA SER A 182 5.50 -16.35 7.08
C SER A 182 5.14 -17.81 6.77
N GLY A 183 5.62 -18.37 5.65
CA GLY A 183 5.13 -19.63 5.11
C GLY A 183 3.75 -19.52 4.44
N GLY A 184 3.15 -18.33 4.44
CA GLY A 184 1.93 -18.01 3.73
C GLY A 184 0.69 -18.67 4.33
N MET A 185 -0.23 -19.13 3.48
CA MET A 185 -1.52 -19.69 3.90
C MET A 185 -1.44 -21.19 4.22
N ASP A 186 -0.42 -21.61 4.95
CA ASP A 186 -0.10 -23.02 5.24
C ASP A 186 -0.44 -23.40 6.70
N TYR A 187 -1.71 -23.26 7.11
CA TYR A 187 -2.13 -23.59 8.47
C TYR A 187 -1.98 -25.11 8.77
N PRO A 188 -1.41 -25.53 9.93
CA PRO A 188 -0.72 -24.73 10.97
C PRO A 188 0.81 -24.65 10.78
N ASN A 189 1.34 -25.14 9.64
CA ASN A 189 2.76 -25.36 9.34
C ASN A 189 3.45 -24.13 8.69
N TYR A 190 3.27 -22.98 9.32
CA TYR A 190 3.90 -21.71 8.91
C TYR A 190 5.44 -21.78 8.96
N ASP A 191 6.09 -20.84 8.28
CA ASP A 191 7.53 -20.59 8.46
C ASP A 191 7.73 -19.75 9.73
N GLN A 192 8.93 -19.80 10.29
CA GLN A 192 9.29 -19.24 11.59
C GLN A 192 10.64 -18.53 11.53
N THR A 193 10.96 -17.91 10.39
CA THR A 193 12.28 -17.33 10.14
C THR A 193 12.25 -15.89 9.65
N VAL A 194 13.29 -15.13 10.01
CA VAL A 194 13.68 -13.87 9.36
C VAL A 194 14.98 -14.10 8.59
N SER A 195 14.96 -13.78 7.30
CA SER A 195 16.15 -13.89 6.42
C SER A 195 16.90 -12.56 6.44
N VAL A 196 18.22 -12.61 6.60
CA VAL A 196 19.11 -11.44 6.66
C VAL A 196 19.98 -11.39 5.41
N VAL A 197 19.65 -10.50 4.47
CA VAL A 197 20.38 -10.31 3.21
C VAL A 197 21.40 -9.18 3.38
N ASP A 198 22.67 -9.41 3.01
CA ASP A 198 23.64 -8.30 2.89
C ASP A 198 23.27 -7.44 1.67
N ILE A 199 23.18 -6.13 1.86
CA ILE A 199 22.67 -5.24 0.81
C ILE A 199 23.65 -5.04 -0.36
N ASN A 200 24.95 -5.30 -0.15
CA ASN A 200 26.01 -5.05 -1.13
C ASN A 200 26.19 -6.27 -2.05
N SER A 201 26.31 -7.48 -1.50
CA SER A 201 26.35 -8.72 -2.29
C SER A 201 24.96 -9.13 -2.80
N PHE A 202 23.90 -8.74 -2.06
CA PHE A 202 22.53 -9.20 -2.26
C PHE A 202 22.39 -10.72 -2.09
N GLU A 203 23.08 -11.28 -1.09
CA GLU A 203 23.06 -12.69 -0.69
C GLU A 203 22.56 -12.84 0.74
N VAL A 204 21.90 -13.97 1.06
CA VAL A 204 21.49 -14.29 2.44
C VAL A 204 22.73 -14.58 3.27
N SER A 205 22.98 -13.72 4.25
CA SER A 205 24.10 -13.82 5.19
C SER A 205 23.77 -14.65 6.43
N LYS A 206 22.49 -14.67 6.85
CA LYS A 206 22.00 -15.38 8.04
C LYS A 206 20.49 -15.64 7.91
N THR A 207 20.03 -16.68 8.59
CA THR A 207 18.60 -16.89 8.92
C THR A 207 18.47 -16.86 10.44
N ILE A 208 17.45 -16.17 10.96
CA ILE A 208 17.18 -16.02 12.39
C ILE A 208 15.85 -16.72 12.67
N ASP A 209 15.84 -17.68 13.61
CA ASP A 209 14.62 -18.29 14.10
C ASP A 209 13.82 -17.30 14.95
N VAL A 210 12.52 -17.22 14.68
CA VAL A 210 11.53 -16.36 15.35
C VAL A 210 10.30 -17.19 15.72
N VAL A 211 9.27 -16.59 16.32
CA VAL A 211 7.99 -17.28 16.53
C VAL A 211 7.28 -17.48 15.18
N SER A 212 6.56 -18.61 15.05
CA SER A 212 5.74 -18.97 13.88
C SER A 212 4.97 -17.79 13.26
N ASN A 213 4.93 -17.77 11.93
CA ASN A 213 4.18 -16.82 11.11
C ASN A 213 4.57 -15.33 11.35
N PRO A 214 5.84 -14.94 11.16
CA PRO A 214 6.24 -13.53 11.16
C PRO A 214 5.64 -12.80 9.95
N THR A 215 4.71 -11.87 10.20
CA THR A 215 3.97 -11.16 9.13
C THR A 215 4.36 -9.70 8.98
N SER A 216 4.84 -9.05 10.06
CA SER A 216 5.20 -7.64 10.05
C SER A 216 6.56 -7.43 10.68
N ILE A 217 7.36 -6.54 10.08
CA ILE A 217 8.73 -6.24 10.51
C ILE A 217 9.06 -4.77 10.21
N ILE A 218 9.66 -4.08 11.17
CA ILE A 218 10.01 -2.65 11.05
C ILE A 218 11.33 -2.35 11.77
N ALA A 219 12.16 -1.49 11.17
CA ALA A 219 13.44 -1.08 11.75
C ALA A 219 13.36 0.31 12.36
N ASP A 220 13.99 0.52 13.52
CA ASP A 220 14.17 1.84 14.12
C ASP A 220 15.49 2.52 13.69
N ALA A 221 15.66 3.78 14.09
CA ALA A 221 16.86 4.56 13.79
C ALA A 221 18.08 4.16 14.64
N GLN A 222 17.93 3.30 15.66
CA GLN A 222 19.01 2.76 16.48
C GLN A 222 19.60 1.46 15.89
N GLY A 223 18.87 0.83 14.96
CA GLY A 223 19.18 -0.44 14.35
C GLY A 223 18.53 -1.64 15.06
N ASN A 224 17.52 -1.45 15.91
CA ASN A 224 16.66 -2.56 16.30
C ASN A 224 15.68 -2.87 15.15
N VAL A 225 15.31 -4.13 15.01
CA VAL A 225 14.31 -4.60 14.05
C VAL A 225 13.22 -5.34 14.83
N TYR A 226 12.03 -4.76 14.87
CA TYR A 226 10.88 -5.26 15.59
C TYR A 226 10.07 -6.19 14.68
N VAL A 227 9.75 -7.39 15.16
CA VAL A 227 9.05 -8.46 14.41
C VAL A 227 7.74 -8.79 15.13
N LYS A 228 6.64 -8.81 14.39
CA LYS A 228 5.34 -9.31 14.84
C LYS A 228 5.08 -10.66 14.20
N SER A 229 4.95 -11.67 15.05
CA SER A 229 4.66 -13.05 14.70
C SER A 229 3.25 -13.42 15.12
N SER A 230 2.48 -14.03 14.23
CA SER A 230 1.05 -14.33 14.45
C SER A 230 0.82 -15.66 15.18
N GLY A 231 1.87 -16.44 15.42
CA GLY A 231 1.77 -17.76 16.01
C GLY A 231 1.28 -18.79 14.98
N ASN A 232 0.49 -19.77 15.42
CA ASN A 232 -0.14 -20.75 14.53
C ASN A 232 -1.67 -20.84 14.67
N TYR A 233 -2.30 -19.88 15.36
CA TYR A 233 -3.74 -19.88 15.70
C TYR A 233 -4.20 -21.12 16.51
N GLY A 234 -3.27 -21.77 17.20
CA GLY A 234 -3.49 -22.91 18.08
C GLY A 234 -2.56 -22.84 19.29
N GLU A 235 -1.64 -23.80 19.42
CA GLU A 235 -0.73 -23.92 20.58
C GLU A 235 0.38 -22.85 20.62
N ILE A 236 0.75 -22.26 19.48
CA ILE A 236 1.78 -21.22 19.39
C ILE A 236 1.08 -19.86 19.38
N PRO A 237 1.19 -19.05 20.45
CA PRO A 237 0.60 -17.71 20.49
C PRO A 237 1.33 -16.74 19.57
N SER A 238 0.72 -15.58 19.31
CA SER A 238 1.40 -14.44 18.71
C SER A 238 2.50 -13.91 19.63
N ALA A 239 3.54 -13.31 19.05
CA ALA A 239 4.63 -12.69 19.80
C ALA A 239 5.09 -11.38 19.15
N PHE A 240 5.48 -10.43 19.99
CA PHE A 240 6.25 -9.27 19.59
C PHE A 240 7.71 -9.49 19.98
N GLN A 241 8.63 -9.29 19.03
CA GLN A 241 10.04 -9.67 19.18
C GLN A 241 10.94 -8.55 18.66
N LYS A 242 12.18 -8.49 19.16
CA LYS A 242 13.20 -7.52 18.74
C LYS A 242 14.48 -8.24 18.34
N ILE A 243 15.03 -7.88 17.18
CA ILE A 243 16.33 -8.29 16.69
C ILE A 243 17.27 -7.08 16.77
N ASP A 244 18.41 -7.19 17.46
CA ASP A 244 19.49 -6.20 17.35
C ASP A 244 20.29 -6.46 16.07
N SER A 245 20.20 -5.59 15.07
CA SER A 245 20.87 -5.80 13.77
C SER A 245 22.40 -5.74 13.80
N LYS A 246 23.00 -5.35 14.93
CA LYS A 246 24.48 -5.36 15.13
C LYS A 246 24.96 -6.77 15.51
N THR A 247 24.19 -7.49 16.31
CA THR A 247 24.54 -8.81 16.85
C THR A 247 23.72 -9.95 16.24
N ASP A 248 22.64 -9.62 15.54
CA ASP A 248 21.60 -10.53 15.04
C ASP A 248 21.06 -11.45 16.14
N GLN A 249 20.99 -10.96 17.38
CA GLN A 249 20.36 -11.61 18.52
C GLN A 249 18.90 -11.18 18.66
N ILE A 250 18.06 -12.10 19.12
CA ILE A 250 16.61 -11.90 19.27
C ILE A 250 16.17 -11.98 20.74
N SER A 251 15.20 -11.13 21.11
CA SER A 251 14.49 -11.14 22.39
C SER A 251 12.99 -11.01 22.19
N VAL A 252 12.18 -11.64 23.04
CA VAL A 252 10.73 -11.42 23.10
C VAL A 252 10.42 -10.16 23.91
N LEU A 253 9.41 -9.40 23.50
CA LEU A 253 8.89 -8.22 24.19
C LEU A 253 7.54 -8.58 24.81
N GLU A 254 7.60 -9.06 26.05
CA GLU A 254 6.45 -9.59 26.79
C GLU A 254 5.36 -8.55 27.05
N GLY A 255 4.10 -8.99 27.05
CA GLY A 255 2.94 -8.16 27.42
C GLY A 255 2.50 -7.12 26.37
N ILE A 256 3.01 -7.20 25.14
CA ILE A 256 2.65 -6.28 24.05
C ILE A 256 2.01 -7.08 22.90
N ASN A 257 0.73 -6.81 22.64
CA ASN A 257 0.00 -7.35 21.50
C ASN A 257 0.09 -6.39 20.31
N VAL A 258 0.48 -6.89 19.15
CA VAL A 258 0.60 -6.11 17.91
C VAL A 258 -0.22 -6.79 16.81
N ALA A 259 -1.29 -6.13 16.37
CA ALA A 259 -1.98 -6.46 15.12
C ALA A 259 -1.32 -5.72 13.95
N ASN A 260 -1.18 -4.40 14.06
CA ASN A 260 -0.51 -3.52 13.11
C ASN A 260 0.38 -2.50 13.85
N MET A 261 1.45 -2.02 13.21
CA MET A 261 2.36 -1.02 13.78
C MET A 261 2.92 -0.06 12.74
N SER A 262 3.19 1.18 13.14
CA SER A 262 3.90 2.19 12.35
C SER A 262 4.90 2.94 13.23
N LEU A 263 6.11 3.20 12.73
CA LEU A 263 7.17 3.89 13.45
C LEU A 263 7.19 5.39 13.13
N TYR A 264 7.26 6.23 14.16
CA TYR A 264 7.55 7.66 14.03
C TYR A 264 8.29 8.17 15.26
N ASN A 265 9.40 8.92 15.07
CA ASN A 265 10.21 9.54 16.12
C ASN A 265 10.54 8.59 17.31
N ASP A 266 11.11 7.42 16.98
CA ASP A 266 11.52 6.38 17.93
C ASP A 266 10.38 5.83 18.80
N LYS A 267 9.15 5.87 18.26
CA LYS A 267 7.95 5.29 18.85
C LYS A 267 7.20 4.45 17.83
N LEU A 268 6.81 3.25 18.25
CA LEU A 268 5.86 2.42 17.53
C LEU A 268 4.45 2.78 18.00
N TYR A 269 3.65 3.27 17.06
CA TYR A 269 2.21 3.43 17.20
C TYR A 269 1.58 2.11 16.80
N ILE A 270 0.94 1.44 17.76
CA ILE A 270 0.51 0.06 17.66
C ILE A 270 -1.02 0.00 17.73
N VAL A 271 -1.62 -0.75 16.82
CA VAL A 271 -2.97 -1.27 16.98
C VAL A 271 -2.85 -2.67 17.57
N SER A 272 -3.36 -2.86 18.77
CA SER A 272 -3.57 -4.17 19.39
C SER A 272 -4.97 -4.68 19.04
N SER A 273 -5.11 -5.98 18.85
CA SER A 273 -6.40 -6.65 18.63
C SER A 273 -6.40 -8.02 19.30
N GLU A 274 -7.14 -8.12 20.40
CA GLU A 274 -7.32 -9.35 21.18
C GLU A 274 -8.78 -9.78 21.18
N TYR A 275 -9.06 -10.95 21.74
CA TYR A 275 -10.42 -11.44 21.97
C TYR A 275 -10.59 -11.77 23.45
N ASP A 276 -11.69 -11.33 24.06
CA ASP A 276 -12.05 -11.72 25.42
C ASP A 276 -12.54 -13.17 25.49
N ALA A 277 -12.79 -13.67 26.71
CA ALA A 277 -13.32 -15.03 26.93
C ALA A 277 -14.71 -15.29 26.31
N ASN A 278 -15.40 -14.25 25.82
CA ASN A 278 -16.70 -14.31 25.14
C ASN A 278 -16.59 -14.07 23.62
N TRP A 279 -15.37 -14.04 23.06
CA TRP A 279 -15.07 -13.71 21.66
C TRP A 279 -15.42 -12.29 21.22
N ASN A 280 -15.52 -11.33 22.15
CA ASN A 280 -15.58 -9.90 21.82
C ASN A 280 -14.16 -9.42 21.46
N GLN A 281 -14.03 -8.70 20.33
CA GLN A 281 -12.77 -8.08 19.96
C GLN A 281 -12.44 -6.92 20.91
N ILE A 282 -11.28 -6.97 21.56
CA ILE A 282 -10.71 -5.86 22.34
C ILE A 282 -9.65 -5.19 21.47
N VAL A 283 -9.82 -3.88 21.24
CA VAL A 283 -8.89 -3.04 20.47
C VAL A 283 -8.29 -1.99 21.38
N SER A 284 -6.97 -1.78 21.31
CA SER A 284 -6.28 -0.67 21.99
C SER A 284 -5.22 -0.03 21.08
N PHE A 285 -4.98 1.26 21.29
CA PHE A 285 -4.14 2.10 20.44
C PHE A 285 -2.89 2.53 21.22
N GLN A 286 -1.87 1.70 21.16
CA GLN A 286 -0.72 1.73 22.04
C GLN A 286 0.42 2.61 21.49
N ILE A 287 1.28 3.11 22.39
CA ILE A 287 2.56 3.72 22.03
C ILE A 287 3.68 3.00 22.79
N PHE A 288 4.64 2.46 22.04
CA PHE A 288 5.85 1.82 22.56
C PHE A 288 7.09 2.64 22.17
N ASP A 289 7.96 2.95 23.13
CA ASP A 289 9.21 3.70 22.96
C ASP A 289 10.36 2.75 22.63
N THR A 290 10.98 2.89 21.44
CA THR A 290 12.02 1.97 20.95
C THR A 290 13.41 2.22 21.55
N LYS A 291 13.62 3.38 22.18
CA LYS A 291 14.88 3.70 22.90
C LYS A 291 14.97 3.02 24.25
N THR A 292 13.83 2.85 24.91
CA THR A 292 13.73 2.30 26.27
C THR A 292 13.11 0.90 26.32
N ASP A 293 12.64 0.40 25.18
CA ASP A 293 11.85 -0.84 25.02
C ASP A 293 10.66 -0.91 26.01
N LYS A 294 9.86 0.16 26.06
CA LYS A 294 8.73 0.29 27.01
C LYS A 294 7.45 0.74 26.36
N LEU A 295 6.35 0.13 26.78
CA LEU A 295 5.02 0.67 26.59
C LEU A 295 4.89 1.98 27.38
N ILE A 296 4.61 3.09 26.69
CA ILE A 296 4.46 4.43 27.29
C ILE A 296 3.02 4.96 27.19
N SER A 297 2.15 4.30 26.42
CA SER A 297 0.70 4.47 26.48
C SER A 297 -0.02 3.19 26.08
N GLU A 298 -1.06 2.81 26.83
CA GLU A 298 -1.99 1.72 26.50
C GLU A 298 -3.09 2.17 25.53
N ASN A 299 -3.43 3.46 25.54
CA ASN A 299 -4.39 4.07 24.62
C ASN A 299 -4.03 5.54 24.37
N PHE A 300 -3.63 5.89 23.14
CA PHE A 300 -3.36 7.27 22.75
C PHE A 300 -4.61 8.05 22.32
N ILE A 301 -5.76 7.40 22.07
CA ILE A 301 -7.00 8.10 21.74
C ILE A 301 -7.55 8.79 23.01
N SER A 302 -7.52 10.13 23.03
CA SER A 302 -7.71 10.95 24.24
C SER A 302 -9.09 11.60 24.35
N ASP A 303 -9.87 11.65 23.26
CA ASP A 303 -11.20 12.27 23.21
C ASP A 303 -12.37 11.28 23.27
N GLY A 304 -12.09 9.98 23.38
CA GLY A 304 -13.10 8.92 23.41
C GLY A 304 -13.61 8.47 22.03
N THR A 305 -12.96 8.90 20.94
CA THR A 305 -13.26 8.40 19.59
C THR A 305 -13.20 6.88 19.52
N LYS A 306 -14.24 6.27 18.93
CA LYS A 306 -14.31 4.83 18.72
C LYS A 306 -13.91 4.47 17.28
N ILE A 307 -12.95 3.57 17.16
CA ILE A 307 -12.47 3.02 15.90
C ILE A 307 -12.62 1.51 15.99
N GLU A 308 -13.62 0.97 15.31
CA GLU A 308 -13.94 -0.46 15.30
C GLU A 308 -13.34 -1.13 14.06
N LYS A 309 -12.88 -2.38 14.20
CA LYS A 309 -12.22 -3.15 13.13
C LYS A 309 -11.07 -2.40 12.42
N PRO A 310 -10.07 -1.88 13.15
CA PRO A 310 -8.93 -1.21 12.54
C PRO A 310 -8.13 -2.18 11.65
N GLN A 311 -7.79 -1.74 10.44
CA GLN A 311 -7.18 -2.56 9.40
C GLN A 311 -5.71 -2.20 9.15
N SER A 312 -5.35 -0.92 9.22
CA SER A 312 -3.96 -0.45 9.16
C SER A 312 -3.73 0.76 10.08
N ILE A 313 -2.45 1.04 10.37
CA ILE A 313 -2.01 2.29 10.99
C ILE A 313 -0.81 2.86 10.21
N SER A 314 -0.79 4.17 10.01
CA SER A 314 0.31 4.88 9.35
C SER A 314 0.48 6.24 10.02
N VAL A 315 1.71 6.72 10.17
CA VAL A 315 1.98 8.04 10.76
C VAL A 315 2.62 8.95 9.73
N ASP A 316 2.06 10.14 9.55
CA ASP A 316 2.62 11.18 8.70
C ASP A 316 3.83 11.81 9.41
N SER A 317 5.05 11.56 8.90
CA SER A 317 6.26 12.12 9.52
C SER A 317 6.38 13.64 9.43
N SER A 318 5.59 14.32 8.60
CA SER A 318 5.60 15.78 8.48
C SER A 318 4.78 16.48 9.57
N THR A 319 3.73 15.84 10.07
CA THR A 319 2.79 16.41 11.06
C THR A 319 2.71 15.63 12.37
N GLY A 320 3.10 14.35 12.37
CA GLY A 320 2.83 13.39 13.45
C GLY A 320 1.38 12.91 13.50
N ASN A 321 0.52 13.28 12.54
CA ASN A 321 -0.85 12.81 12.47
C ASN A 321 -0.89 11.30 12.17
N ILE A 322 -1.80 10.61 12.84
CA ILE A 322 -1.92 9.15 12.84
C ILE A 322 -3.16 8.79 12.03
N TYR A 323 -2.96 8.05 10.95
CA TYR A 323 -3.97 7.59 10.02
C TYR A 323 -4.30 6.13 10.36
N ILE A 324 -5.55 5.87 10.75
CA ILE A 324 -6.03 4.54 11.12
C ILE A 324 -7.19 4.19 10.19
N SER A 325 -7.02 3.15 9.39
CA SER A 325 -8.08 2.67 8.51
C SER A 325 -8.95 1.63 9.21
N THR A 326 -10.18 1.43 8.73
CA THR A 326 -11.05 0.34 9.18
C THR A 326 -11.55 -0.49 8.01
N SER A 327 -11.95 -1.74 8.28
CA SER A 327 -12.72 -2.51 7.29
C SER A 327 -13.65 -3.54 7.92
N ASP A 328 -14.80 -3.76 7.28
CA ASP A 328 -15.68 -4.89 7.53
C ASP A 328 -15.58 -5.98 6.45
N TYR A 329 -14.65 -5.85 5.49
CA TYR A 329 -14.46 -6.74 4.33
C TYR A 329 -15.66 -6.81 3.37
N ILE A 330 -16.69 -5.98 3.56
CA ILE A 330 -17.94 -5.99 2.78
C ILE A 330 -18.12 -4.67 2.03
N ASN A 331 -18.01 -3.54 2.75
CA ASN A 331 -18.24 -2.17 2.32
C ASN A 331 -16.93 -1.38 2.23
N SER A 332 -16.98 -0.18 1.66
CA SER A 332 -15.85 0.76 1.67
C SER A 332 -15.34 0.98 3.09
N GLY A 333 -14.02 1.03 3.27
CA GLY A 333 -13.41 1.25 4.58
C GLY A 333 -13.35 2.74 4.93
N ASP A 334 -13.35 3.07 6.22
CA ASP A 334 -13.11 4.44 6.67
C ASP A 334 -11.62 4.70 6.91
N MET A 335 -11.23 5.96 6.89
CA MET A 335 -9.96 6.46 7.41
C MET A 335 -10.22 7.50 8.51
N TYR A 336 -9.58 7.31 9.66
CA TYR A 336 -9.58 8.22 10.80
C TYR A 336 -8.23 8.93 10.86
N ILE A 337 -8.24 10.25 10.94
CA ILE A 337 -7.04 11.08 11.16
C ILE A 337 -7.05 11.54 12.62
N ILE A 338 -6.08 11.10 13.40
CA ILE A 338 -5.91 11.43 14.81
C ILE A 338 -4.68 12.33 14.98
N SER A 339 -4.79 13.39 15.79
CA SER A 339 -3.67 14.29 16.09
C SER A 339 -2.62 13.63 17.00
N PRO A 340 -1.39 14.18 17.09
CA PRO A 340 -0.38 13.70 18.05
C PRO A 340 -0.85 13.69 19.51
N GLU A 341 -1.82 14.53 19.86
CA GLU A 341 -2.46 14.63 21.19
C GLU A 341 -3.63 13.64 21.38
N GLY A 342 -3.91 12.78 20.39
CA GLY A 342 -4.91 11.73 20.50
C GLY A 342 -6.34 12.10 20.11
N LYS A 343 -6.54 13.23 19.42
CA LYS A 343 -7.88 13.75 19.08
C LYS A 343 -8.24 13.52 17.64
N LEU A 344 -9.51 13.23 17.34
CA LEU A 344 -10.02 13.11 15.99
C LEU A 344 -9.97 14.47 15.27
N ILE A 345 -9.19 14.52 14.19
CA ILE A 345 -9.14 15.65 13.26
C ILE A 345 -10.23 15.47 12.20
N HIS A 346 -10.32 14.28 11.60
CA HIS A 346 -11.23 14.00 10.50
C HIS A 346 -11.53 12.50 10.37
N LYS A 347 -12.70 12.18 9.82
CA LYS A 347 -13.09 10.83 9.41
C LYS A 347 -13.75 10.90 8.03
N PHE A 348 -13.36 10.00 7.12
CA PHE A 348 -13.94 9.91 5.77
C PHE A 348 -13.94 8.47 5.25
N ASP A 349 -14.89 8.16 4.37
CA ASP A 349 -14.93 6.94 3.56
C ASP A 349 -13.79 6.98 2.54
N THR A 350 -12.99 5.91 2.42
CA THR A 350 -11.80 5.84 1.55
C THR A 350 -12.10 5.64 0.05
N GLY A 351 -13.36 5.44 -0.31
CA GLY A 351 -13.81 5.14 -1.67
C GLY A 351 -13.42 3.75 -2.17
N GLY A 352 -12.97 2.84 -1.30
CA GLY A 352 -12.56 1.50 -1.70
C GLY A 352 -12.57 0.47 -0.57
N LEU A 353 -12.51 -0.79 -0.99
CA LEU A 353 -12.56 -1.94 -0.10
C LEU A 353 -11.19 -2.21 0.51
N ASN A 354 -11.17 -2.49 1.81
CA ASN A 354 -9.98 -2.88 2.57
C ASN A 354 -8.81 -1.88 2.41
N PRO A 355 -8.93 -0.63 2.88
CA PRO A 355 -7.80 0.30 2.96
C PRO A 355 -6.67 -0.27 3.83
N ILE A 356 -5.49 -0.50 3.24
CA ILE A 356 -4.34 -1.17 3.90
C ILE A 356 -3.20 -0.23 4.31
N GLY A 357 -3.28 1.07 3.98
CA GLY A 357 -2.29 2.05 4.42
C GLY A 357 -2.56 3.45 3.89
N ALA A 358 -1.94 4.44 4.56
CA ALA A 358 -1.87 5.83 4.10
C ALA A 358 -0.41 6.18 3.77
N TYR A 359 -0.19 6.79 2.61
CA TYR A 359 1.13 7.00 2.02
C TYR A 359 1.29 8.46 1.60
N PHE A 360 2.29 9.13 2.15
CA PHE A 360 2.36 10.60 2.19
C PHE A 360 3.28 11.15 1.09
N VAL A 361 2.79 12.12 0.30
CA VAL A 361 3.52 12.65 -0.87
C VAL A 361 4.65 13.63 -0.47
N ALA A 362 4.55 14.25 0.70
CA ALA A 362 5.47 15.30 1.19
C ALA A 362 6.73 14.77 1.94
N ASN A 363 6.86 13.45 2.12
CA ASN A 363 7.95 12.81 2.87
C ASN A 363 9.14 12.37 1.97
#